data_AF-A0A496AZU9-F1
#
_entry.id   AF-A0A496AZU9-F1
#
_cell.length_a   1.000
_cell.length_b   1.000
_cell.length_c   1.000
_cell.angle_alpha   90.00
_cell.angle_beta   90.00
_cell.angle_gamma   90.00
#
_symmetry.space_group_name_H-M   'P 1'
#
loop_
_entity.id
_entity.type
_entity.pdbx_description
1 polymer ?
#
loop_
_entity_poly.entity_id
_entity_poly.type
_entity_poly.pdbx_seq_one_letter_code
_entity_poly.pdbx_strand_id
1 'polypeptide(L)'
;MEGMKKHSITLTLGQIVTGGVIGLVGGWVCLFIFENFIWQVLLGDRVNHGFWVGLFLLISLLITYGVVIVGASVGIRFVSQKFGIDIPLKPLCSGAFLGPPAVVGLLALLNVPWEIFGKPNLILALLIPVLKTLAYIISLPMRGWVSVGLPVEIWYVLAVPIGAIVGYRLELSLSAHDIAMIG
;
A
#
# COMPACT_ATOMS: atom_id res chain seq x y z
N MET A 1 -33.31 -0.87 2.26
CA MET A 1 -31.99 -1.37 2.70
C MET A 1 -31.04 -1.72 1.54
N GLU A 2 -31.54 -2.11 0.35
CA GLU A 2 -30.72 -2.36 -0.85
C GLU A 2 -30.07 -1.11 -1.48
N GLY A 3 -30.77 0.04 -1.47
CA GLY A 3 -30.26 1.29 -2.04
C GLY A 3 -29.01 1.84 -1.34
N MET A 4 -28.90 1.69 -0.02
CA MET A 4 -27.72 2.15 0.75
C MET A 4 -26.48 1.28 0.49
N LYS A 5 -26.65 -0.04 0.28
CA LYS A 5 -25.53 -0.95 -0.03
C LYS A 5 -24.94 -0.68 -1.42
N LYS A 6 -25.79 -0.44 -2.43
CA LYS A 6 -25.32 -0.08 -3.78
C LYS A 6 -24.49 1.19 -3.78
N HIS A 7 -24.94 2.21 -3.04
CA HIS A 7 -24.21 3.48 -2.95
C HIS A 7 -22.84 3.34 -2.26
N SER A 8 -22.72 2.43 -1.27
CA SER A 8 -21.46 2.17 -0.57
C SER A 8 -20.43 1.39 -1.42
N ILE A 9 -20.89 0.43 -2.22
CA ILE A 9 -20.04 -0.35 -3.14
C ILE A 9 -19.53 0.53 -4.27
N THR A 10 -20.40 1.33 -4.89
CA THR A 10 -20.02 2.25 -5.97
C THR A 10 -19.02 3.31 -5.51
N LEU A 11 -19.18 3.83 -4.29
CA LEU A 11 -18.22 4.74 -3.68
C LEU A 11 -16.85 4.09 -3.52
N THR A 12 -16.80 2.90 -2.91
CA THR A 12 -15.53 2.19 -2.63
C THR A 12 -14.81 1.83 -3.93
N LEU A 13 -15.55 1.37 -4.94
CA LEU A 13 -14.99 1.10 -6.26
C LEU A 13 -14.47 2.37 -6.93
N GLY A 14 -15.23 3.47 -6.86
CA GLY A 14 -14.81 4.77 -7.39
C GLY A 14 -13.55 5.32 -6.73
N GLN A 15 -13.41 5.13 -5.42
CA GLN A 15 -12.22 5.50 -4.65
C GLN A 15 -11.01 4.67 -5.08
N ILE A 16 -11.16 3.35 -5.25
CA ILE A 16 -10.08 2.46 -5.71
C ILE A 16 -9.62 2.83 -7.11
N VAL A 17 -10.56 2.99 -8.05
CA VAL A 17 -10.24 3.33 -9.44
C VAL A 17 -9.58 4.70 -9.53
N THR A 18 -10.15 5.72 -8.89
CA THR A 18 -9.64 7.09 -8.99
C THR A 18 -8.30 7.26 -8.26
N GLY A 19 -8.17 6.67 -7.06
CA GLY A 19 -6.91 6.67 -6.32
C GLY A 19 -5.81 5.91 -7.06
N GLY A 20 -6.13 4.76 -7.66
CA GLY A 20 -5.20 3.98 -8.47
C GLY A 20 -4.74 4.73 -9.72
N VAL A 21 -5.66 5.33 -10.48
CA VAL A 21 -5.32 6.09 -11.70
C VAL A 21 -4.46 7.31 -11.37
N ILE A 22 -4.84 8.11 -10.37
CA ILE A 22 -4.09 9.31 -10.00
C ILE A 22 -2.71 8.93 -9.43
N GLY A 23 -2.64 7.86 -8.63
CA GLY A 23 -1.37 7.32 -8.14
C GLY A 23 -0.45 6.88 -9.27
N LEU A 24 -0.99 6.14 -10.27
CA LEU A 24 -0.23 5.70 -11.44
C LEU A 24 0.28 6.87 -12.29
N VAL A 25 -0.59 7.85 -12.57
CA VAL A 25 -0.21 9.03 -13.36
C VAL A 25 0.86 9.83 -12.61
N GLY A 26 0.70 10.03 -11.29
CA GLY A 26 1.68 10.72 -10.46
C GLY A 26 3.04 10.01 -10.46
N GLY A 27 3.02 8.68 -10.27
CA GLY A 27 4.24 7.85 -10.33
C GLY A 27 4.91 7.89 -11.70
N TRP A 28 4.13 7.84 -12.79
CA TRP A 28 4.65 7.91 -14.15
C TRP A 28 5.30 9.26 -14.46
N VAL A 29 4.70 10.37 -14.02
CA VAL A 29 5.29 11.72 -14.15
C VAL A 29 6.59 11.81 -13.36
N CYS A 30 6.64 11.29 -12.12
CA CYS A 30 7.87 11.26 -11.32
C CYS A 30 8.97 10.45 -12.00
N LEU A 31 8.63 9.29 -12.56
CA LEU A 31 9.57 8.44 -13.31
C LEU A 31 10.10 9.17 -14.55
N PHE A 32 9.22 9.82 -15.32
CA PHE A 32 9.62 10.58 -16.50
C PHE A 32 10.58 11.73 -16.16
N ILE A 33 10.33 12.44 -15.05
CA ILE A 33 11.23 13.48 -14.56
C ILE A 33 12.57 12.86 -14.13
N PHE A 34 12.54 11.73 -13.42
CA PHE A 34 13.77 11.08 -12.97
C PHE A 34 14.65 10.60 -14.13
N GLU A 35 14.07 9.91 -15.11
CA GLU A 35 14.81 9.39 -16.27
C GLU A 35 15.37 10.51 -17.16
N ASN A 36 14.57 11.52 -17.47
CA ASN A 36 15.01 12.56 -18.41
C ASN A 36 15.86 13.65 -17.75
N PHE A 37 15.61 13.96 -16.47
CA PHE A 37 16.32 15.03 -15.78
C PHE A 37 17.45 14.50 -14.92
N ILE A 38 17.16 13.62 -13.96
CA ILE A 38 18.18 13.19 -12.99
C ILE A 38 19.18 12.21 -13.64
N TRP A 39 18.69 11.24 -14.41
CA TRP A 39 19.55 10.24 -15.02
C TRP A 39 20.46 10.82 -16.10
N GLN A 40 19.91 11.61 -17.02
CA GLN A 40 20.68 12.17 -18.14
C GLN A 40 21.52 13.40 -17.77
N VAL A 41 21.01 14.31 -16.91
CA VAL A 41 21.71 15.57 -16.61
C VAL A 41 22.65 15.45 -15.41
N LEU A 42 22.24 14.71 -14.37
CA LEU A 42 22.99 14.60 -13.11
C LEU A 42 23.88 13.36 -13.03
N LEU A 43 23.40 12.21 -13.54
CA LEU A 43 24.02 10.90 -13.35
C LEU A 43 24.78 10.34 -14.56
N GLY A 44 24.95 11.10 -15.66
CA GLY A 44 25.73 10.68 -16.85
C GLY A 44 27.18 10.30 -16.54
N ASP A 45 28.11 10.39 -17.52
CA ASP A 45 29.53 9.94 -17.44
C ASP A 45 30.37 10.41 -16.23
N ARG A 46 29.81 11.21 -15.31
CA ARG A 46 30.46 11.80 -14.13
C ARG A 46 30.37 10.97 -12.86
N VAL A 47 29.64 9.85 -12.81
CA VAL A 47 29.38 9.15 -11.53
C VAL A 47 30.24 7.89 -11.37
N ASN A 48 31.50 8.11 -10.98
CA ASN A 48 32.41 7.04 -10.55
C ASN A 48 32.15 6.55 -9.11
N HIS A 49 31.16 7.08 -8.39
CA HIS A 49 30.95 6.84 -6.95
C HIS A 49 29.54 6.31 -6.67
N GLY A 50 29.44 5.01 -6.35
CA GLY A 50 28.16 4.31 -6.07
C GLY A 50 27.33 4.92 -4.94
N PHE A 51 27.96 5.67 -4.03
CA PHE A 51 27.27 6.41 -2.96
C PHE A 51 26.29 7.45 -3.51
N TRP A 52 26.70 8.25 -4.50
CA TRP A 52 25.86 9.31 -5.07
C TRP A 52 24.69 8.74 -5.86
N VAL A 53 24.93 7.66 -6.62
CA VAL A 53 23.87 6.91 -7.30
C VAL A 53 22.83 6.43 -6.30
N GLY A 54 23.27 5.81 -5.20
CA GLY A 54 22.38 5.33 -4.14
C GLY A 54 21.59 6.46 -3.48
N LEU A 55 22.22 7.61 -3.20
CA LEU A 55 21.56 8.76 -2.60
C LEU A 55 20.49 9.35 -3.52
N PHE A 56 20.78 9.56 -4.81
CA PHE A 56 19.80 10.09 -5.76
C PHE A 56 18.64 9.11 -6.00
N LEU A 57 18.91 7.80 -6.04
CA LEU A 57 17.87 6.78 -6.10
C LEU A 57 16.97 6.81 -4.86
N LEU A 58 17.54 6.95 -3.66
CA LEU A 58 16.77 7.05 -2.42
C LEU A 58 15.87 8.29 -2.42
N ILE A 59 16.40 9.45 -2.82
CA ILE A 59 15.61 10.69 -2.91
C ILE A 59 14.48 10.52 -3.93
N SER A 60 14.77 9.96 -5.11
CA SER A 60 13.76 9.69 -6.14
C SER A 60 12.67 8.75 -5.65
N LEU A 61 13.04 7.68 -4.94
CA LEU A 61 12.11 6.75 -4.33
C LEU A 61 11.19 7.46 -3.34
N LEU A 62 11.76 8.27 -2.44
CA LEU A 62 10.98 9.00 -1.42
C LEU A 62 9.99 9.98 -2.06
N ILE A 63 10.42 10.74 -3.07
CA ILE A 63 9.57 11.69 -3.78
C ILE A 63 8.46 10.94 -4.52
N THR A 64 8.80 9.94 -5.32
CA THR A 64 7.83 9.16 -6.10
C THR A 64 6.81 8.50 -5.20
N TYR A 65 7.27 7.87 -4.11
CA TYR A 65 6.42 7.23 -3.14
C TYR A 65 5.47 8.23 -2.45
N GLY A 66 6.00 9.39 -2.04
CA GLY A 66 5.21 10.46 -1.45
C GLY A 66 4.14 11.01 -2.40
N VAL A 67 4.50 11.24 -3.67
CA VAL A 67 3.56 11.72 -4.71
C VAL A 67 2.45 10.70 -4.96
N VAL A 68 2.78 9.42 -5.03
CA VAL A 68 1.78 8.35 -5.21
C VAL A 68 0.80 8.32 -4.03
N ILE A 69 1.30 8.40 -2.79
CA ILE A 69 0.47 8.41 -1.58
C ILE A 69 -0.46 9.61 -1.54
N VAL A 70 0.09 10.81 -1.72
CA VAL A 70 -0.68 12.06 -1.64
C VAL A 70 -1.67 12.12 -2.81
N GLY A 71 -1.23 11.79 -4.02
CA GLY A 71 -2.06 11.76 -5.22
C GLY A 71 -3.24 10.80 -5.09
N ALA A 72 -3.00 9.56 -4.67
CA ALA A 72 -4.06 8.58 -4.44
C ALA A 72 -5.03 9.05 -3.35
N SER A 73 -4.52 9.62 -2.25
CA SER A 73 -5.33 10.12 -1.14
C SER A 73 -6.21 11.31 -1.53
N VAL A 74 -5.67 12.26 -2.31
CA VAL A 74 -6.43 13.38 -2.87
C VAL A 74 -7.49 12.89 -3.84
N GLY A 75 -7.15 11.92 -4.69
CA GLY A 75 -8.09 11.29 -5.61
C GLY A 75 -9.29 10.64 -4.89
N ILE A 76 -9.01 9.88 -3.84
CA ILE A 76 -10.03 9.25 -2.99
C ILE A 76 -10.89 10.31 -2.30
N ARG A 77 -10.27 11.36 -1.75
CA ARG A 77 -10.99 12.46 -1.11
C ARG A 77 -11.91 13.17 -2.09
N PHE A 78 -11.44 13.46 -3.30
CA PHE A 78 -12.23 14.09 -4.35
C PHE A 78 -13.48 13.28 -4.71
N VAL A 79 -13.33 11.96 -4.89
CA VAL A 79 -14.49 11.08 -5.12
C VAL A 79 -15.43 11.10 -3.93
N SER A 80 -14.90 11.01 -2.72
CA SER A 80 -15.71 10.98 -1.48
C SER A 80 -16.54 12.24 -1.30
N GLN A 81 -15.94 13.40 -1.59
CA GLN A 81 -16.62 14.70 -1.55
C GLN A 81 -17.74 14.79 -2.59
N LYS A 82 -17.56 14.22 -3.78
CA LYS A 82 -18.63 14.12 -4.80
C LYS A 82 -19.83 13.30 -4.32
N PHE A 83 -19.62 12.38 -3.39
CA PHE A 83 -20.67 11.59 -2.73
C PHE A 83 -21.10 12.17 -1.37
N GLY A 84 -20.69 13.39 -1.02
CA GLY A 84 -21.12 14.09 0.19
C GLY A 84 -20.40 13.68 1.47
N ILE A 85 -19.27 12.97 1.39
CA ILE A 85 -18.48 12.53 2.54
C ILE A 85 -17.17 13.33 2.56
N ASP A 86 -16.97 14.19 3.57
CA ASP A 86 -15.68 14.82 3.79
C ASP A 86 -14.81 13.92 4.67
N ILE A 87 -13.67 13.51 4.13
CA ILE A 87 -12.73 12.61 4.79
C ILE A 87 -11.45 13.41 5.07
N PRO A 88 -10.95 13.43 6.31
CA PRO A 88 -9.70 14.08 6.64
C PRO A 88 -8.53 13.41 5.91
N LEU A 89 -7.60 14.24 5.42
CA LEU A 89 -6.50 13.78 4.55
C LEU A 89 -5.42 12.99 5.32
N LYS A 90 -5.24 13.29 6.61
CA LYS A 90 -4.25 12.63 7.48
C LYS A 90 -4.45 11.11 7.58
N PRO A 91 -5.63 10.57 7.94
CA PRO A 91 -5.81 9.12 8.01
C PRO A 91 -5.82 8.44 6.63
N LEU A 92 -6.24 9.15 5.57
CA LEU A 92 -6.09 8.66 4.19
C LEU A 92 -4.62 8.43 3.84
N CYS A 93 -3.77 9.44 4.05
CA CYS A 93 -2.34 9.33 3.78
C CYS A 93 -1.65 8.29 4.67
N SER A 94 -2.03 8.20 5.95
CA SER A 94 -1.50 7.18 6.88
C SER A 94 -1.82 5.77 6.40
N GLY A 95 -3.08 5.52 6.02
CA GLY A 95 -3.48 4.23 5.46
C GLY A 95 -2.79 3.93 4.13
N ALA A 96 -2.71 4.91 3.24
CA ALA A 96 -2.04 4.81 1.94
C ALA A 96 -0.55 4.47 2.06
N PHE A 97 0.11 5.02 3.07
CA PHE A 97 1.52 4.75 3.39
C PHE A 97 1.74 3.31 3.87
N LEU A 98 0.78 2.73 4.60
CA LEU A 98 0.90 1.37 5.16
C LEU A 98 0.51 0.27 4.16
N GLY A 99 -0.26 0.60 3.12
CA GLY A 99 -0.70 -0.35 2.11
C GLY A 99 0.45 -1.11 1.43
N PRO A 100 1.40 -0.43 0.76
CA PRO A 100 2.49 -1.10 0.06
C PRO A 100 3.39 -1.96 0.96
N PRO A 101 3.82 -1.51 2.17
CA PRO A 101 4.52 -2.36 3.12
C PRO A 101 3.75 -3.62 3.52
N ALA A 102 2.41 -3.54 3.62
CA ALA A 102 1.59 -4.72 3.91
C ALA A 102 1.66 -5.75 2.77
N VAL A 103 1.68 -5.31 1.51
CA VAL A 103 1.88 -6.20 0.35
C VAL A 103 3.28 -6.81 0.36
N VAL A 104 4.32 -6.04 0.68
CA VAL A 104 5.69 -6.58 0.86
C VAL A 104 5.70 -7.66 1.95
N GLY A 105 5.03 -7.41 3.08
CA GLY A 105 4.88 -8.39 4.15
C GLY A 105 4.18 -9.67 3.69
N LEU A 106 3.07 -9.55 2.96
CA LEU A 106 2.35 -10.70 2.39
C LEU A 106 3.20 -11.50 1.40
N LEU A 107 3.97 -10.82 0.55
CA LEU A 107 4.92 -11.45 -0.37
C LEU A 107 6.02 -12.20 0.38
N ALA A 108 6.57 -11.60 1.44
CA ALA A 108 7.58 -12.24 2.27
C ALA A 108 7.05 -13.53 2.92
N LEU A 109 5.76 -13.54 3.31
CA LEU A 109 5.09 -14.72 3.87
C LEU A 109 4.95 -15.89 2.88
N LEU A 110 5.06 -15.66 1.57
CA LEU A 110 4.96 -16.72 0.57
C LEU A 110 6.12 -17.71 0.66
N ASN A 111 7.33 -17.20 0.92
CA ASN A 111 8.60 -17.93 0.80
C ASN A 111 9.40 -17.99 2.10
N VAL A 112 8.74 -17.94 3.26
CA VAL A 112 9.43 -18.02 4.55
C VAL A 112 10.08 -19.40 4.72
N PRO A 113 11.40 -19.47 4.93
CA PRO A 113 12.10 -20.73 5.19
C PRO A 113 11.91 -21.15 6.66
N TRP A 114 10.70 -21.60 7.00
CA TRP A 114 10.28 -21.93 8.37
C TRP A 114 11.22 -22.89 9.11
N GLU A 115 11.93 -23.75 8.38
CA GLU A 115 12.82 -24.76 8.96
C GLU A 115 14.09 -24.19 9.61
N ILE A 116 14.49 -22.97 9.23
CA ILE A 116 15.67 -22.30 9.79
C ILE A 116 15.40 -21.86 11.24
N PHE A 117 14.13 -21.60 11.60
CA PHE A 117 13.76 -21.10 12.92
C PHE A 117 13.63 -22.20 14.00
N GLY A 118 13.53 -23.47 13.61
CA GLY A 118 13.22 -24.56 14.56
C GLY A 118 14.43 -25.20 15.27
N LYS A 119 15.66 -24.91 14.84
CA LYS A 119 16.80 -25.80 15.15
C LYS A 119 17.49 -25.66 16.52
N PRO A 120 17.17 -24.69 17.40
CA PRO A 120 17.66 -24.77 18.78
C PRO A 120 16.60 -24.67 19.90
N ASN A 121 15.31 -24.42 19.63
CA ASN A 121 14.37 -24.03 20.69
C ASN A 121 13.02 -24.76 20.63
N LEU A 122 12.72 -25.57 21.66
CA LEU A 122 11.53 -26.44 21.74
C LEU A 122 10.20 -25.66 21.72
N ILE A 123 10.16 -24.51 22.40
CA ILE A 123 8.97 -23.63 22.42
C ILE A 123 8.69 -23.11 21.01
N LEU A 124 9.74 -22.66 20.32
CA LEU A 124 9.63 -22.16 18.96
C LEU A 124 9.24 -23.28 17.98
N ALA A 125 9.78 -24.49 18.16
CA ALA A 125 9.39 -25.67 17.38
C ALA A 125 7.90 -26.02 17.52
N LEU A 126 7.29 -25.82 18.69
CA LEU A 126 5.85 -26.01 18.90
C LEU A 126 5.00 -24.88 18.31
N LEU A 127 5.52 -23.65 18.30
CA LEU A 127 4.82 -22.46 17.79
C LEU A 127 4.88 -22.34 16.25
N ILE A 128 5.96 -22.82 15.63
CA ILE A 128 6.19 -22.75 14.17
C ILE A 128 5.02 -23.32 13.36
N PRO A 129 4.43 -24.49 13.67
CA PRO A 129 3.26 -25.01 12.95
C PRO A 129 2.07 -24.05 12.97
N VAL A 130 1.81 -23.41 14.11
CA VAL A 130 0.72 -22.44 14.27
C VAL A 130 1.01 -21.20 13.43
N LEU A 131 2.22 -20.64 13.53
CA LEU A 131 2.64 -19.47 12.75
C LEU A 131 2.64 -19.75 11.24
N LYS A 132 3.11 -20.93 10.82
CA LYS A 132 3.10 -21.37 9.42
C LYS A 132 1.67 -21.47 8.90
N THR A 133 0.74 -21.99 9.70
CA THR A 133 -0.67 -22.08 9.34
C THR A 133 -1.30 -20.69 9.22
N LEU A 134 -1.06 -19.80 10.18
CA LEU A 134 -1.52 -18.41 10.12
C LEU A 134 -0.97 -17.68 8.90
N ALA A 135 0.33 -17.78 8.64
CA ALA A 135 0.97 -17.19 7.47
C ALA A 135 0.38 -17.73 6.17
N TYR A 136 0.09 -19.03 6.10
CA TYR A 136 -0.56 -19.64 4.94
C TYR A 136 -1.97 -19.07 4.71
N ILE A 137 -2.79 -18.96 5.77
CA ILE A 137 -4.15 -18.43 5.69
C ILE A 137 -4.14 -16.96 5.25
N ILE A 138 -3.30 -16.14 5.88
CA ILE A 138 -3.20 -14.70 5.59
C ILE A 138 -2.69 -14.46 4.16
N SER A 139 -1.75 -15.29 3.68
CA SER A 139 -1.19 -15.18 2.32
C SER A 139 -2.03 -15.89 1.25
N LEU A 140 -3.12 -16.56 1.60
CA LEU A 140 -3.92 -17.38 0.68
C LEU A 140 -4.46 -16.61 -0.54
N PRO A 141 -5.01 -15.38 -0.41
CA PRO A 141 -5.43 -14.58 -1.56
C PRO A 141 -4.27 -14.30 -2.53
N MET A 142 -3.09 -14.05 -1.98
CA MET A 142 -1.90 -13.76 -2.77
C MET A 142 -1.31 -15.02 -3.42
N ARG A 143 -1.37 -16.17 -2.74
CA ARG A 143 -1.02 -17.48 -3.31
C ARG A 143 -1.91 -17.83 -4.49
N GLY A 144 -3.22 -17.62 -4.35
CA GLY A 144 -4.19 -17.80 -5.44
C GLY A 144 -3.86 -16.89 -6.63
N TRP A 145 -3.59 -15.61 -6.38
CA TRP A 145 -3.21 -14.65 -7.42
C TRP A 145 -1.97 -15.08 -8.22
N VAL A 146 -0.90 -15.44 -7.51
CA VAL A 146 0.36 -15.88 -8.13
C VAL A 146 0.18 -17.21 -8.86
N SER A 147 -0.66 -18.13 -8.36
CA SER A 147 -0.93 -19.41 -9.05
C SER A 147 -1.61 -19.26 -10.41
N VAL A 148 -2.33 -18.16 -10.64
CA VAL A 148 -2.97 -17.83 -11.92
C VAL A 148 -1.99 -17.12 -12.88
N GLY A 149 -0.76 -16.85 -12.44
CA GLY A 149 0.26 -16.16 -13.24
C GLY A 149 0.04 -14.66 -13.37
N LEU A 150 -0.77 -14.06 -12.49
CA LEU A 150 -1.04 -12.63 -12.52
C LEU A 150 0.14 -11.83 -11.93
N PRO A 151 0.44 -10.65 -12.49
CA PRO A 151 1.54 -9.81 -12.02
C PRO A 151 1.30 -9.33 -10.59
N VAL A 152 2.34 -9.40 -9.76
CA VAL A 152 2.31 -8.97 -8.35
C VAL A 152 2.29 -7.44 -8.22
N GLU A 153 2.73 -6.74 -9.26
CA GLU A 153 2.74 -5.29 -9.40
C GLU A 153 1.34 -4.70 -9.24
N ILE A 154 0.30 -5.42 -9.68
CA ILE A 154 -1.11 -5.00 -9.51
C ILE A 154 -1.45 -4.83 -8.03
N TRP A 155 -0.94 -5.70 -7.15
CA TRP A 155 -1.17 -5.56 -5.72
C TRP A 155 -0.57 -4.27 -5.17
N TYR A 156 0.61 -3.87 -5.63
CA TYR A 156 1.23 -2.61 -5.22
C TYR A 156 0.42 -1.38 -5.66
N VAL A 157 -0.11 -1.40 -6.88
CA VAL A 157 -0.98 -0.33 -7.40
C VAL A 157 -2.26 -0.22 -6.59
N LEU A 158 -2.86 -1.36 -6.22
CA LEU A 158 -4.10 -1.39 -5.44
C LEU A 158 -3.87 -1.17 -3.93
N ALA A 159 -2.66 -1.46 -3.42
CA ALA A 159 -2.35 -1.36 -2.01
C ALA A 159 -2.49 0.06 -1.47
N VAL A 160 -2.05 1.05 -2.24
CA VAL A 160 -2.13 2.46 -1.85
C VAL A 160 -3.60 2.90 -1.65
N PRO A 161 -4.51 2.75 -2.63
CA PRO A 161 -5.89 3.15 -2.44
C PRO A 161 -6.64 2.26 -1.45
N ILE A 162 -6.39 0.95 -1.40
CA ILE A 162 -7.02 0.06 -0.41
C ILE A 162 -6.57 0.45 1.00
N GLY A 163 -5.27 0.65 1.20
CA GLY A 163 -4.69 1.10 2.46
C GLY A 163 -5.30 2.42 2.91
N ALA A 164 -5.43 3.39 2.00
CA ALA A 164 -6.07 4.67 2.29
C ALA A 164 -7.51 4.49 2.79
N ILE A 165 -8.29 3.64 2.12
CA ILE A 165 -9.69 3.37 2.47
C ILE A 165 -9.80 2.71 3.85
N VAL A 166 -8.95 1.72 4.12
CA VAL A 166 -8.90 1.05 5.42
C VAL A 166 -8.51 2.04 6.51
N GLY A 167 -7.49 2.88 6.27
CA GLY A 167 -6.99 3.86 7.23
C GLY A 167 -8.05 4.82 7.74
N TYR A 168 -8.81 5.46 6.84
CA TYR A 168 -9.85 6.40 7.29
C TYR A 168 -11.06 5.71 7.93
N ARG A 169 -11.41 4.49 7.49
CA ARG A 169 -12.52 3.74 8.09
C ARG A 169 -12.18 3.29 9.51
N LEU A 170 -10.92 2.93 9.76
CA LEU A 170 -10.44 2.55 11.08
C LEU A 170 -10.52 3.73 12.04
N GLU A 171 -10.02 4.89 11.62
CA GLU A 171 -10.08 6.14 12.40
C GLU A 171 -11.53 6.53 12.74
N LEU A 172 -12.44 6.41 11.77
CA LEU A 172 -13.87 6.69 11.97
C LEU A 172 -14.50 5.77 13.02
N SER A 173 -14.09 4.49 13.02
CA SER A 173 -14.59 3.47 13.95
C SER A 173 -14.05 3.69 15.37
N LEU A 174 -12.77 4.06 15.49
CA LEU A 174 -12.14 4.42 16.77
C LEU A 174 -12.80 5.65 17.38
N SER A 175 -12.98 6.71 16.58
CA SER A 175 -13.65 7.94 17.05
C SER A 175 -15.09 7.71 17.49
N ALA A 176 -15.84 6.84 16.80
CA ALA A 176 -17.20 6.47 17.22
C ALA A 176 -17.23 5.68 18.54
N HIS A 177 -16.21 4.84 18.78
CA HIS A 177 -16.08 4.07 20.01
C HIS A 177 -15.74 4.97 21.21
N ASP A 178 -14.84 5.94 21.04
CA ASP A 178 -14.46 6.88 22.09
C ASP A 178 -15.63 7.75 22.56
N ILE A 179 -16.48 8.19 21.63
CA ILE A 179 -17.70 8.96 21.96
C ILE A 179 -18.70 8.09 22.74
N ALA A 180 -18.82 6.81 22.40
CA ALA A 180 -19.73 5.88 23.08
C ALA A 180 -19.26 5.47 24.49
N MET A 181 -17.99 5.68 24.85
CA MET A 181 -17.48 5.43 26.21
C MET A 181 -17.55 6.65 27.14
N ILE A 182 -17.79 7.85 26.59
CA ILE A 182 -17.84 9.11 27.36
C ILE A 182 -19.28 9.54 27.67
N GLY A 183 -20.28 9.03 26.93
CA GLY A 183 -21.71 9.28 27.15
C GLY A 183 -22.39 8.23 28.00
#